data_AF-A0A3M2CE17-F1
#
_entry.id   AF-A0A3M2CE17-F1
#
_cell.length_a   1.000
_cell.length_b   1.000
_cell.length_c   1.000
_cell.angle_alpha   90.00
_cell.angle_beta   90.00
_cell.angle_gamma   90.00
#
_symmetry.space_group_name_H-M   'P 1'
#
loop_
_entity.id
_entity.type
_entity.pdbx_description
1 polymer ?
#
loop_
_entity_poly.entity_id
_entity_poly.type
_entity_poly.pdbx_seq_one_letter_code
_entity_poly.pdbx_strand_id
1 'polypeptide(L)'
;MRSIRECGQPISASDTSPSPSSGRSPMRMQGRGTTPRRAFTLIELIAVMVLVAILSGIAAVRYFDYRDDAEKAADETALQAANDAMRMAHYDRLAGGGADPIDTMPEALATLQFDELPRGWSVSGLIATDVRGNQYQLTPETDSAPARLAWIAGPDPPSGAPTPVSPVGLFMFLAPALARRSRGA
;
A
#
# COMPACT_ATOMS: atom_id res chain seq x y z
N MET A 1 -56.11 4.25 -8.15
CA MET A 1 -56.67 4.84 -6.91
C MET A 1 -55.65 5.86 -6.40
N ARG A 2 -55.64 7.12 -6.86
CA ARG A 2 -56.45 8.27 -6.41
C ARG A 2 -56.73 8.26 -4.91
N SER A 3 -56.05 9.13 -4.16
CA SER A 3 -56.73 9.94 -3.15
C SER A 3 -55.89 11.18 -2.84
N ILE A 4 -56.28 12.26 -3.49
CA ILE A 4 -56.05 13.63 -3.04
C ILE A 4 -56.84 13.78 -1.73
N ARG A 5 -56.24 14.39 -0.70
CA ARG A 5 -57.00 15.03 0.38
C ARG A 5 -56.43 16.42 0.60
N GLU A 6 -57.08 17.36 -0.07
CA GLU A 6 -57.23 18.72 0.40
C GLU A 6 -57.94 18.69 1.76
N CYS A 7 -57.49 19.51 2.70
CA CYS A 7 -58.38 20.07 3.70
C CYS A 7 -57.92 21.51 3.93
N GLY A 8 -58.47 22.40 3.12
CA GLY A 8 -58.51 23.81 3.43
C GLY A 8 -59.39 24.03 4.65
N GLN A 9 -59.00 24.98 5.50
CA GLN A 9 -59.93 25.63 6.41
C GLN A 9 -60.10 27.09 5.96
N PRO A 10 -61.34 27.60 5.96
CA PRO A 10 -61.64 28.95 5.52
C PRO A 10 -61.27 29.96 6.60
N ILE A 11 -60.39 30.90 6.28
CA ILE A 11 -60.22 32.10 7.10
C ILE A 11 -61.36 33.07 6.75
N SER A 12 -62.32 33.11 7.68
CA SER A 12 -63.48 34.00 7.69
C SER A 12 -63.03 35.45 7.87
N ALA A 13 -63.57 36.32 7.02
CA ALA A 13 -63.45 37.76 7.14
C ALA A 13 -64.33 38.27 8.28
N SER A 14 -63.74 38.97 9.24
CA SER A 14 -64.36 40.05 10.01
C SER A 14 -63.30 40.65 10.93
N ASP A 15 -62.77 41.82 10.59
CA ASP A 15 -62.84 42.97 11.48
C ASP A 15 -62.15 44.19 10.85
N THR A 16 -63.01 44.99 10.23
CA THR A 16 -62.90 46.44 10.10
C THR A 16 -62.78 47.11 11.46
N SER A 17 -61.67 47.78 11.74
CA SER A 17 -61.63 49.26 11.72
C SER A 17 -60.33 49.79 12.35
N PRO A 18 -59.85 50.95 11.88
CA PRO A 18 -58.58 51.53 12.29
C PRO A 18 -58.72 52.52 13.47
N SER A 19 -57.56 52.99 13.94
CA SER A 19 -57.31 54.23 14.73
C SER A 19 -57.02 54.00 16.23
N PRO A 20 -56.29 54.91 16.91
CA PRO A 20 -54.99 55.46 16.56
C PRO A 20 -53.98 55.38 17.74
N SER A 21 -52.72 55.62 17.39
CA SER A 21 -51.75 56.37 18.20
C SER A 21 -51.18 55.80 19.51
N SER A 22 -49.89 56.09 19.62
CA SER A 22 -49.11 56.27 20.83
C SER A 22 -48.34 55.05 21.32
N GLY A 23 -47.03 55.22 21.40
CA GLY A 23 -46.08 54.20 21.76
C GLY A 23 -45.01 53.98 20.70
N ARG A 24 -44.39 55.05 20.18
CA ARG A 24 -43.01 54.94 19.70
C ARG A 24 -42.15 54.58 20.91
N SER A 25 -42.06 53.29 21.21
CA SER A 25 -40.97 52.77 22.00
C SER A 25 -39.70 53.12 21.23
N PRO A 26 -38.77 53.92 21.79
CA PRO A 26 -37.47 54.05 21.18
C PRO A 26 -36.88 52.64 21.15
N MET A 27 -36.66 52.14 19.94
CA MET A 27 -35.89 50.94 19.71
C MET A 27 -34.53 51.22 20.31
N ARG A 28 -34.34 50.76 21.55
CA ARG A 28 -33.04 50.68 22.19
C ARG A 28 -32.23 49.81 21.25
N MET A 29 -31.38 50.46 20.44
CA MET A 29 -30.28 49.77 19.79
C MET A 29 -29.44 49.22 20.93
N GLN A 30 -29.76 47.97 21.29
CA GLN A 30 -28.95 47.10 22.10
C GLN A 30 -27.56 47.21 21.50
N GLY A 31 -26.65 47.89 22.20
CA GLY A 31 -25.28 48.07 21.76
C GLY A 31 -24.78 46.71 21.32
N ARG A 32 -24.55 46.57 20.00
CA ARG A 32 -23.98 45.36 19.43
C ARG A 32 -22.57 45.34 19.97
N GLY A 33 -22.39 44.67 21.11
CA GLY A 33 -21.09 44.47 21.70
C GLY A 33 -20.21 43.86 20.64
N THR A 34 -19.29 44.65 20.09
CA THR A 34 -18.23 44.17 19.24
C THR A 34 -17.38 43.30 20.15
N THR A 35 -17.67 42.00 20.16
CA THR A 35 -16.84 41.04 20.87
C THR A 35 -15.43 41.24 20.34
N PRO A 36 -14.45 41.59 21.17
CA PRO A 36 -13.11 41.89 20.68
C PRO A 36 -12.60 40.64 19.94
N ARG A 37 -12.40 40.78 18.63
CA ARG A 37 -11.71 39.75 17.84
C ARG A 37 -10.28 39.70 18.37
N ARG A 38 -9.95 38.65 19.11
CA ARG A 38 -8.58 38.41 19.58
C ARG A 38 -7.70 38.20 18.35
N ALA A 39 -6.84 39.17 18.07
CA ALA A 39 -5.81 39.02 17.06
C ALA A 39 -4.73 38.07 17.61
N PHE A 40 -4.31 37.10 16.79
CA PHE A 40 -3.14 36.26 17.06
C PHE A 40 -1.93 37.17 17.32
N THR A 41 -1.26 36.97 18.45
CA THR A 41 -0.08 37.78 18.77
C THR A 41 1.12 37.30 17.96
N LEU A 42 2.06 38.20 17.65
CA LEU A 42 3.29 37.82 16.93
C LEU A 42 4.07 36.74 17.70
N ILE A 43 4.05 36.82 19.03
CA ILE A 43 4.67 35.81 19.90
C ILE A 43 4.04 34.42 19.76
N GLU A 44 2.75 34.34 19.44
CA GLU A 44 2.04 33.07 19.27
C GLU A 44 2.44 32.40 17.96
N LEU A 45 2.61 33.19 16.90
CA LEU A 45 3.16 32.69 15.64
C LEU A 45 4.61 32.18 15.82
N ILE A 46 5.43 32.92 16.57
CA ILE A 46 6.81 32.53 16.87
C ILE A 46 6.86 31.25 17.72
N ALA A 47 6.04 31.16 18.76
CA ALA A 47 5.99 29.97 19.62
C ALA A 47 5.57 28.72 18.82
N VAL A 48 4.59 28.85 17.90
CA VAL A 48 4.14 27.75 17.05
C VAL A 48 5.20 27.35 16.03
N MET A 49 5.89 28.28 15.37
CA MET A 49 6.95 27.91 14.42
C MET A 49 8.12 27.22 15.12
N VAL A 50 8.46 27.63 16.36
CA VAL A 50 9.49 26.96 17.16
C VAL A 50 9.04 25.55 17.55
N LEU A 51 7.78 25.39 17.95
CA LEU A 51 7.23 24.08 18.27
C LEU A 51 7.24 23.15 17.05
N VAL A 52 6.78 23.63 15.89
CA VAL A 52 6.79 22.86 14.64
C VAL A 52 8.22 22.55 14.20
N ALA A 53 9.18 23.47 14.37
CA ALA A 53 10.58 23.21 14.03
C ALA A 53 11.18 22.06 14.85
N ILE A 54 10.91 22.02 16.17
CA ILE A 54 11.40 20.95 17.04
C ILE A 54 10.72 19.62 16.69
N LEU A 55 9.39 19.62 16.56
CA LEU A 55 8.63 18.41 16.21
C LEU A 55 9.03 17.88 14.83
N SER A 56 9.20 18.76 13.83
CA SER A 56 9.62 18.39 12.48
C SER A 56 11.03 17.81 12.47
N GLY A 57 11.95 18.34 13.28
CA GLY A 57 13.31 17.80 13.37
C GLY A 57 13.35 16.36 13.88
N ILE A 58 12.58 16.05 14.94
CA ILE A 58 12.51 14.69 15.51
C ILE A 58 11.72 13.75 14.59
N ALA A 59 10.62 14.22 14.02
CA ALA A 59 9.77 13.43 13.13
C ALA A 59 10.53 13.00 11.86
N ALA A 60 11.36 13.88 11.29
CA ALA A 60 12.10 13.57 10.06
C ALA A 60 13.02 12.36 10.22
N VAL A 61 13.88 12.33 11.25
CA VAL A 61 14.82 11.22 11.45
C VAL A 61 14.09 9.89 11.64
N ARG A 62 13.06 9.87 12.50
CA ARG A 62 12.29 8.66 12.76
C ARG A 62 11.50 8.17 11.55
N TYR A 63 11.01 9.11 10.74
CA TYR A 63 10.21 8.77 9.58
C TYR A 63 11.03 8.04 8.51
N PHE A 64 12.29 8.41 8.30
CA PHE A 64 13.14 7.68 7.35
C PHE A 64 13.41 6.24 7.81
N ASP A 65 13.78 6.04 9.08
CA ASP A 65 14.00 4.70 9.64
C ASP A 65 12.76 3.80 9.48
N TYR A 66 11.57 4.30 9.82
CA TYR A 66 10.34 3.51 9.73
C TYR A 66 9.92 3.20 8.29
N ARG A 67 10.26 4.05 7.33
CA ARG A 67 9.98 3.77 5.92
C ARG A 67 10.88 2.66 5.41
N ASP A 68 12.17 2.75 5.68
CA ASP A 68 13.14 1.75 5.23
C ASP A 68 12.82 0.37 5.83
N ASP A 69 12.44 0.32 7.11
CA ASP A 69 12.02 -0.91 7.78
C ASP A 69 10.69 -1.47 7.21
N ALA A 70 9.72 -0.59 6.94
CA ALA A 70 8.44 -1.00 6.36
C ALA A 70 8.59 -1.54 4.93
N GLU A 71 9.48 -0.95 4.14
CA GLU A 71 9.79 -1.40 2.78
C GLU A 71 10.46 -2.78 2.81
N LYS A 72 11.46 -2.99 3.69
CA LYS A 72 12.07 -4.30 3.86
C LYS A 72 11.07 -5.38 4.28
N ALA A 73 10.19 -5.05 5.21
CA ALA A 73 9.13 -5.97 5.63
C ALA A 73 8.13 -6.28 4.51
N ALA A 74 7.82 -5.30 3.65
CA ALA A 74 6.97 -5.50 2.48
C ALA A 74 7.63 -6.41 1.44
N ASP A 75 8.92 -6.21 1.17
CA ASP A 75 9.70 -7.05 0.24
C ASP A 75 9.78 -8.51 0.74
N GLU A 76 10.00 -8.70 2.04
CA GLU A 76 10.02 -10.03 2.67
C GLU A 76 8.64 -10.71 2.56
N THR A 77 7.58 -9.96 2.83
CA THR A 77 6.20 -10.46 2.71
C THR A 77 5.86 -10.83 1.27
N ALA A 78 6.29 -10.02 0.30
CA ALA A 78 6.10 -10.30 -1.12
C ALA A 78 6.86 -11.55 -1.57
N LEU A 79 8.10 -11.72 -1.12
CA LEU A 79 8.90 -12.91 -1.40
C LEU A 79 8.27 -14.17 -0.79
N GLN A 80 7.75 -14.09 0.43
CA GLN A 80 7.07 -15.21 1.07
C GLN A 80 5.76 -15.56 0.36
N ALA A 81 4.95 -14.56 0.01
CA ALA A 81 3.73 -14.77 -0.76
C ALA A 81 4.03 -15.42 -2.13
N ALA A 82 5.11 -15.00 -2.79
CA ALA A 82 5.56 -15.60 -4.04
C ALA A 82 5.93 -17.08 -3.86
N ASN A 83 6.68 -17.40 -2.81
CA ASN A 83 7.01 -18.78 -2.46
C ASN A 83 5.77 -19.62 -2.16
N ASP A 84 4.80 -19.09 -1.41
CA ASP A 84 3.57 -19.83 -1.11
C ASP A 84 2.73 -20.08 -2.36
N ALA A 85 2.67 -19.13 -3.29
CA ALA A 85 2.01 -19.34 -4.58
C ALA A 85 2.68 -20.44 -5.41
N MET A 86 4.02 -20.46 -5.50
CA MET A 86 4.75 -21.54 -6.18
C MET A 86 4.53 -22.90 -5.50
N ARG A 87 4.40 -22.94 -4.16
CA ARG A 87 4.05 -24.17 -3.43
C ARG A 87 2.63 -24.64 -3.77
N MET A 88 1.68 -23.71 -3.85
CA MET A 88 0.31 -24.04 -4.28
C MET A 88 0.29 -24.57 -5.71
N ALA A 89 1.02 -23.95 -6.64
CA ALA A 89 1.15 -24.42 -8.02
C ALA A 89 1.75 -25.83 -8.10
N HIS A 90 2.80 -26.10 -7.30
CA HIS A 90 3.38 -27.43 -7.17
C HIS A 90 2.35 -28.47 -6.69
N TYR A 91 1.55 -28.14 -5.67
CA TYR A 91 0.52 -29.05 -5.17
C TYR A 91 -0.59 -29.30 -6.19
N ASP A 92 -1.00 -28.28 -6.94
CA ASP A 92 -1.99 -28.42 -8.00
C ASP A 92 -1.49 -29.31 -9.14
N ARG A 93 -0.20 -29.17 -9.52
CA ARG A 93 0.45 -30.07 -10.48
C ARG A 93 0.47 -31.51 -9.98
N LEU A 94 0.87 -31.75 -8.73
CA LEU A 94 0.85 -33.09 -8.13
C LEU A 94 -0.56 -33.68 -8.05
N ALA A 95 -1.58 -32.84 -7.91
CA ALA A 95 -2.99 -33.24 -7.92
C ALA A 95 -3.53 -33.53 -9.34
N GLY A 96 -2.73 -33.35 -10.39
CA GLY A 96 -3.11 -33.61 -11.78
C GLY A 96 -3.69 -32.40 -12.52
N GLY A 97 -3.51 -31.18 -12.01
CA GLY A 97 -3.97 -29.92 -12.61
C GLY A 97 -3.31 -29.54 -13.94
N GLY A 98 -2.28 -30.28 -14.39
CA GLY A 98 -1.74 -30.17 -15.75
C GLY A 98 -0.83 -28.98 -16.03
N ALA A 99 -0.40 -28.23 -15.02
CA ALA A 99 0.63 -27.21 -15.18
C ALA A 99 2.02 -27.84 -15.36
N ASP A 100 2.83 -27.31 -16.27
CA ASP A 100 4.25 -27.66 -16.38
C ASP A 100 5.01 -27.22 -15.13
N PRO A 101 6.10 -27.93 -14.73
CA PRO A 101 6.95 -27.51 -13.62
C PRO A 101 7.53 -26.12 -13.85
N ILE A 102 7.67 -25.35 -12.77
CA ILE A 102 8.28 -24.01 -12.83
C ILE A 102 9.81 -24.17 -12.93
N ASP A 103 10.36 -23.98 -14.13
CA ASP A 103 11.79 -24.15 -14.40
C ASP A 103 12.52 -22.83 -14.64
N THR A 104 11.78 -21.78 -15.02
CA THR A 104 12.36 -20.48 -15.38
C THR A 104 11.71 -19.31 -14.62
N MET A 105 12.44 -18.21 -14.49
CA MET A 105 11.94 -17.01 -13.80
C MET A 105 10.65 -16.45 -14.43
N PRO A 106 10.50 -16.37 -15.77
CA PRO A 106 9.23 -15.96 -16.37
C PRO A 106 8.03 -16.85 -15.99
N GLU A 107 8.21 -18.17 -15.88
CA GLU A 107 7.15 -19.09 -15.46
C GLU A 107 6.78 -18.91 -13.98
N ALA A 108 7.78 -18.66 -13.12
CA ALA A 108 7.55 -18.33 -11.72
C ALA A 108 6.72 -17.06 -11.58
N LEU A 109 6.92 -16.07 -12.45
CA LEU A 109 6.17 -14.81 -12.44
C LEU A 109 4.76 -14.97 -13.00
N ALA A 110 4.58 -15.79 -14.02
CA ALA A 110 3.26 -16.14 -14.55
C ALA A 110 2.37 -16.78 -13.47
N THR A 111 2.97 -17.57 -12.57
CA THR A 111 2.28 -18.16 -11.41
C THR A 111 1.75 -17.11 -10.44
N LEU A 112 2.42 -15.98 -10.34
CA LEU A 112 2.01 -14.83 -9.51
C LEU A 112 1.06 -13.88 -10.23
N GLN A 113 0.60 -14.26 -11.44
CA GLN A 113 -0.21 -13.41 -12.33
C GLN A 113 0.50 -12.10 -12.71
N PHE A 114 1.83 -12.08 -12.67
CA PHE A 114 2.61 -11.01 -13.28
C PHE A 114 2.85 -11.38 -14.74
N ASP A 115 2.04 -10.79 -15.62
CA ASP A 115 2.14 -10.93 -17.09
C ASP A 115 3.47 -10.38 -17.64
N GLU A 116 4.05 -9.43 -16.91
CA GLU A 116 5.38 -8.88 -17.14
C GLU A 116 6.06 -8.58 -15.80
N LEU A 117 7.39 -8.68 -15.80
CA LEU A 117 8.21 -8.21 -14.68
C LEU A 117 7.88 -6.74 -14.35
N PRO A 118 7.83 -6.36 -13.07
CA PRO A 118 7.72 -4.95 -12.69
C PRO A 118 8.80 -4.11 -13.40
N ARG A 119 8.43 -2.91 -13.87
CA ARG A 119 9.34 -2.08 -14.68
C ARG A 119 10.67 -1.87 -13.97
N GLY A 120 11.75 -2.14 -14.71
CA GLY A 120 13.13 -1.98 -14.25
C GLY A 120 13.68 -3.21 -13.51
N TRP A 121 12.89 -4.28 -13.37
CA TRP A 121 13.44 -5.60 -13.07
C TRP A 121 14.12 -6.17 -14.31
N SER A 122 15.27 -6.79 -14.12
CA SER A 122 15.99 -7.52 -15.17
C SER A 122 16.18 -8.96 -14.77
N VAL A 123 16.11 -9.87 -15.75
CA VAL A 123 16.30 -11.31 -15.52
C VAL A 123 17.47 -11.82 -16.35
N SER A 124 18.33 -12.57 -15.69
CA SER A 124 19.45 -13.27 -16.30
C SER A 124 19.42 -14.73 -15.86
N GLY A 125 18.89 -15.61 -16.71
CA GLY A 125 18.67 -17.02 -16.37
C GLY A 125 17.69 -17.18 -15.21
N LEU A 126 18.17 -17.72 -14.09
CA LEU A 126 17.38 -17.94 -12.88
C LEU A 126 17.48 -16.80 -11.87
N ILE A 127 18.17 -15.70 -12.21
CA ILE A 127 18.36 -14.56 -11.30
C ILE A 127 17.51 -13.39 -11.78
N ALA A 128 16.67 -12.84 -10.92
CA ALA A 128 15.98 -11.57 -11.09
C ALA A 128 16.68 -10.48 -10.29
N THR A 129 16.85 -9.30 -10.87
CA THR A 129 17.40 -8.12 -10.22
C THR A 129 16.36 -7.00 -10.25
N ASP A 130 15.99 -6.48 -9.08
CA ASP A 130 15.07 -5.35 -8.92
C ASP A 130 15.74 -3.99 -9.24
N VAL A 131 14.95 -2.93 -9.38
CA VAL A 131 15.39 -1.54 -9.59
C VAL A 131 16.32 -1.03 -8.49
N ARG A 132 16.23 -1.60 -7.28
CA ARG A 132 17.11 -1.28 -6.15
C ARG A 132 18.44 -2.03 -6.20
N GLY A 133 18.60 -3.00 -7.11
CA GLY A 133 19.78 -3.85 -7.21
C GLY A 133 19.74 -5.10 -6.31
N ASN A 134 18.59 -5.39 -5.70
CA ASN A 134 18.37 -6.66 -4.99
C ASN A 134 18.25 -7.81 -5.99
N GLN A 135 18.94 -8.92 -5.72
CA GLN A 135 19.00 -10.11 -6.55
C GLN A 135 18.32 -11.29 -5.87
N TYR A 136 17.47 -11.97 -6.64
CA TYR A 136 16.70 -13.12 -6.21
C TYR A 136 16.96 -14.29 -7.17
N GLN A 137 17.29 -15.45 -6.61
CA GLN A 137 17.51 -16.67 -7.38
C GLN A 137 16.29 -17.59 -7.28
N LEU A 138 15.80 -18.01 -8.45
CA LEU A 138 14.87 -19.11 -8.59
C LEU A 138 15.64 -20.43 -8.44
N THR A 139 15.20 -21.27 -7.51
CA THR A 139 15.48 -22.70 -7.55
C THR A 139 14.34 -23.36 -8.32
N PRO A 140 14.62 -24.02 -9.45
CA PRO A 140 13.61 -24.71 -10.24
C PRO A 140 12.83 -25.74 -9.44
N GLU A 141 11.60 -25.98 -9.86
CA GLU A 141 10.75 -27.03 -9.34
C GLU A 141 11.36 -28.41 -9.64
N THR A 142 11.09 -29.37 -8.75
CA THR A 142 11.42 -30.78 -8.99
C THR A 142 10.21 -31.64 -8.65
N ASP A 143 10.24 -32.93 -8.99
CA ASP A 143 9.19 -33.87 -8.61
C ASP A 143 9.02 -34.03 -7.09
N SER A 144 10.05 -33.69 -6.31
CA SER A 144 10.06 -33.86 -4.85
C SER A 144 10.03 -32.55 -4.07
N ALA A 145 10.10 -31.40 -4.75
CA ALA A 145 10.15 -30.10 -4.10
C ALA A 145 9.59 -28.97 -4.98
N PRO A 146 8.85 -28.01 -4.40
CA PRO A 146 8.32 -26.85 -5.10
C PRO A 146 9.45 -25.90 -5.54
N ALA A 147 9.19 -25.09 -6.58
CA ALA A 147 10.05 -23.96 -6.91
C ALA A 147 10.10 -22.96 -5.75
N ARG A 148 11.23 -22.28 -5.62
CA ARG A 148 11.43 -21.25 -4.58
C ARG A 148 12.26 -20.08 -5.08
N LEU A 149 11.95 -18.91 -4.57
CA LEU A 149 12.73 -17.69 -4.73
C LEU A 149 13.46 -17.40 -3.43
N ALA A 150 14.77 -17.18 -3.53
CA ALA A 150 15.61 -16.81 -2.42
C ALA A 150 16.41 -15.55 -2.75
N TRP A 151 16.51 -14.63 -1.79
CA TRP A 151 17.44 -13.51 -1.88
C TRP A 151 18.88 -14.03 -1.86
N ILE A 152 19.75 -13.48 -2.71
CA ILE A 152 21.17 -13.88 -2.81
C ILE A 152 22.15 -12.73 -2.63
N ALA A 153 21.78 -11.51 -3.00
CA ALA A 153 22.63 -10.32 -2.92
C ALA A 153 21.81 -9.04 -3.08
N GLY A 154 22.31 -7.90 -2.60
CA GLY A 154 21.66 -6.62 -2.76
C GLY A 154 21.93 -5.65 -1.61
N PRO A 155 21.58 -4.36 -1.76
CA PRO A 155 21.70 -3.38 -0.70
C PRO A 155 20.76 -3.64 0.49
N ASP A 156 19.61 -4.27 0.25
CA ASP A 156 18.56 -4.45 1.25
C ASP A 156 18.29 -5.95 1.51
N PRO A 157 19.08 -6.61 2.36
CA PRO A 157 18.84 -8.02 2.71
C PRO A 157 17.54 -8.19 3.50
N PRO A 158 16.74 -9.24 3.24
CA PRO A 158 15.61 -9.60 4.08
C PRO A 158 16.06 -10.02 5.48
N SER A 159 15.14 -10.01 6.44
CA SER A 159 15.50 -10.39 7.80
C SER A 159 15.96 -11.86 7.84
N GLY A 160 17.14 -12.11 8.42
CA GLY A 160 17.73 -13.46 8.45
C GLY A 160 18.40 -13.91 7.15
N ALA A 161 18.63 -13.00 6.18
CA ALA A 161 19.46 -13.31 5.02
C ALA A 161 20.83 -13.87 5.45
N PRO A 162 21.37 -14.89 4.75
CA PRO A 162 22.75 -15.28 4.95
C PRO A 162 23.61 -14.03 4.71
N THR A 163 24.54 -13.73 5.62
CA THR A 163 25.49 -12.64 5.39
C THR A 163 26.12 -12.84 4.02
N PRO A 164 26.20 -11.80 3.16
CA PRO A 164 26.67 -11.96 1.80
C PRO A 164 28.08 -12.54 1.85
N VAL A 165 28.17 -13.86 1.62
CA VAL A 165 29.45 -14.51 1.40
C VAL A 165 29.96 -13.96 0.08
N SER A 166 31.18 -13.42 0.10
CA SER A 166 31.77 -12.77 -1.07
C SER A 166 31.56 -13.61 -2.34
N PRO A 167 31.34 -12.97 -3.51
CA PRO A 167 30.89 -13.62 -4.75
C PRO A 167 31.84 -14.68 -5.34
N VAL A 168 32.93 -15.01 -4.65
CA VAL A 168 33.93 -16.00 -5.07
C VAL A 168 33.46 -17.45 -4.80
N GLY A 169 32.40 -17.67 -4.02
CA GLY A 169 31.93 -19.03 -3.66
C GLY A 169 30.69 -19.55 -4.39
N LEU A 170 29.92 -18.72 -5.09
CA LEU A 170 28.55 -19.07 -5.54
C LEU A 170 28.49 -19.86 -6.86
N PHE A 171 29.63 -20.23 -7.46
CA PHE A 171 29.67 -21.12 -8.63
C PHE A 171 29.65 -22.62 -8.27
N MET A 172 29.71 -22.99 -6.98
CA MET A 172 29.87 -24.39 -6.57
C MET A 172 28.55 -25.13 -6.23
N PHE A 173 27.40 -24.47 -6.29
CA PHE A 173 26.08 -25.11 -6.11
C PHE A 173 25.28 -25.31 -7.41
N LEU A 174 25.98 -25.38 -8.55
CA LEU A 174 25.39 -25.82 -9.81
C LEU A 174 25.55 -27.34 -9.97
N ALA A 175 24.61 -28.11 -9.41
CA ALA A 175 24.38 -29.46 -9.89
C ALA A 175 23.48 -29.36 -11.14
N PRO A 176 23.92 -29.78 -12.33
CA PRO A 176 23.04 -29.83 -13.49
C PRO A 176 22.17 -31.08 -13.36
N ALA A 177 20.90 -30.92 -12.99
CA ALA A 177 19.88 -31.94 -13.24
C ALA A 177 19.42 -31.87 -14.71
N LEU A 178 20.38 -31.81 -15.63
CA LEU A 178 20.19 -31.94 -17.08
C LEU A 178 20.44 -33.40 -17.43
N ALA A 179 19.56 -34.28 -16.96
CA ALA A 179 19.62 -35.69 -17.30
C ALA A 179 18.22 -36.25 -17.53
N ARG A 180 17.97 -36.59 -18.80
CA ARG A 180 16.96 -37.52 -19.31
C ARG A 180 15.66 -36.89 -19.85
N ARG A 181 15.76 -36.22 -21.00
CA ARG A 181 14.72 -36.29 -22.04
C ARG A 181 15.30 -36.90 -23.31
N SER A 182 15.32 -38.23 -23.36
CA SER A 182 15.51 -38.99 -24.60
C SER A 182 14.66 -40.26 -24.57
N ARG A 183 13.85 -40.45 -25.63
CA ARG A 183 12.86 -41.51 -25.96
C ARG A 183 11.42 -41.17 -25.58
N GLY A 184 10.42 -41.25 -26.45
CA GLY A 184 10.29 -41.57 -27.89
C GLY A 184 9.08 -40.76 -28.42
N ALA A 185 8.96 -40.48 -29.73
CA ALA A 185 8.46 -41.42 -30.74
C ALA A 185 7.16 -42.10 -30.32
#